data_AF-A0A959L8K4-F1
#
_entry.id   AF-A0A959L8K4-F1
#
_cell.length_a   1.000
_cell.length_b   1.000
_cell.length_c   1.000
_cell.angle_alpha   90.00
_cell.angle_beta   90.00
_cell.angle_gamma   90.00
#
_symmetry.space_group_name_H-M   'P 1'
#
loop_
_entity.id
_entity.type
_entity.pdbx_description
1 polymer ?
#
loop_
_entity_poly.entity_id
_entity_poly.type
_entity_poly.pdbx_seq_one_letter_code
_entity_poly.pdbx_strand_id
1 'polypeptide(L)'
;MVGRNWGCHREKLFEINGFDEDYVRAGVGEDVDIEWRLLDHGLKRKSMKNKAIVYHLYHDRWYSVEDEQDNMKIFRQKVEENNIRCLNGIKTIDPN
;
A
#
# COMPACT_ATOMS: atom_id res chain seq x y z
N MET A 1 3.68 -3.05 -5.91
CA MET A 1 2.86 -4.27 -5.89
C MET A 1 1.70 -4.03 -6.83
N VAL A 2 0.89 -5.02 -7.17
CA VAL A 2 -0.44 -4.76 -7.74
C VAL A 2 -1.40 -5.43 -6.76
N GLY A 3 -2.06 -4.66 -5.89
CA GLY A 3 -2.85 -5.22 -4.80
C GLY A 3 -4.12 -5.87 -5.35
N ARG A 4 -4.12 -7.19 -5.23
CA ARG A 4 -5.29 -8.03 -5.53
C ARG A 4 -5.31 -9.15 -4.53
N ASN A 5 -4.26 -9.96 -4.55
CA ASN A 5 -4.03 -11.08 -3.65
C ASN A 5 -2.55 -11.14 -3.30
N TRP A 6 -2.24 -10.95 -2.02
CA TRP A 6 -0.90 -11.06 -1.48
C TRP A 6 -0.98 -11.38 0.01
N GLY A 7 0.15 -11.72 0.60
CA GLY A 7 0.26 -11.92 2.04
C GLY A 7 1.67 -11.64 2.50
N CYS A 8 1.81 -11.31 3.78
CA CYS A 8 3.09 -11.13 4.46
C CYS A 8 3.02 -11.73 5.87
N HIS A 9 4.17 -11.79 6.54
CA HIS A 9 4.19 -12.13 7.96
C HIS A 9 3.50 -11.04 8.77
N ARG A 10 2.58 -11.44 9.64
CA ARG A 10 1.80 -10.52 10.49
C ARG A 10 2.69 -9.54 11.26
N GLU A 11 3.79 -10.02 11.84
CA GLU A 11 4.73 -9.19 12.59
C GLU A 11 5.32 -8.06 11.75
N LYS A 12 5.64 -8.34 10.48
CA LYS A 12 6.17 -7.37 9.53
C LYS A 12 5.16 -6.29 9.16
N LEU A 13 3.89 -6.65 9.07
CA LEU A 13 2.81 -5.67 8.89
C LEU A 13 2.67 -4.75 10.12
N PHE A 14 2.82 -5.27 11.33
CA PHE A 14 2.78 -4.45 12.55
C PHE A 14 4.00 -3.54 12.72
N GLU A 15 5.19 -3.98 12.30
CA GLU A 15 6.41 -3.16 12.33
C GLU A 15 6.22 -1.84 11.55
N ILE A 16 5.60 -1.90 10.36
CA ILE A 16 5.30 -0.71 9.53
C ILE A 16 4.03 0.04 9.94
N ASN A 17 3.35 -0.42 10.99
CA ASN A 17 2.06 0.10 11.47
C ASN A 17 0.87 -0.10 10.50
N GLY A 18 0.91 -1.12 9.64
CA GLY A 18 -0.19 -1.48 8.76
C GLY A 18 -0.29 -0.66 7.48
N PHE A 19 -1.52 -0.56 6.95
CA PHE A 19 -1.85 0.32 5.82
C PHE A 19 -1.94 1.77 6.29
N ASP A 20 -1.72 2.70 5.36
CA ASP A 20 -1.89 4.13 5.61
C ASP A 20 -3.35 4.53 5.35
N GLU A 21 -4.02 4.96 6.41
CA GLU A 21 -5.43 5.35 6.41
C GLU A 21 -5.64 6.76 5.83
N ASP A 22 -4.58 7.46 5.42
CA ASP A 22 -4.69 8.71 4.65
C ASP A 22 -5.22 8.45 3.22
N TYR A 23 -5.08 7.22 2.70
CA TYR A 23 -5.64 6.82 1.41
C TYR A 23 -7.14 6.48 1.55
N VAL A 24 -8.00 7.41 1.12
CA VAL A 24 -9.47 7.22 1.14
C VAL A 24 -10.06 6.90 -0.24
N ARG A 25 -9.25 6.91 -1.29
CA ARG A 25 -9.63 6.64 -2.69
C ARG A 25 -8.92 5.37 -3.18
N ALA A 26 -9.53 4.61 -4.07
CA ALA A 26 -8.86 3.46 -4.71
C ALA A 26 -8.09 3.86 -5.96
N GLY A 27 -7.17 2.99 -6.38
CA GLY A 27 -6.57 3.04 -7.70
C GLY A 27 -5.11 2.64 -7.64
N VAL A 28 -4.23 3.63 -7.59
CA VAL A 28 -2.79 3.46 -7.42
C VAL A 28 -2.33 4.28 -6.23
N GLY A 29 -1.18 3.94 -5.66
CA GLY A 29 -0.56 4.66 -4.54
C GLY A 29 -0.68 3.88 -3.23
N GLU A 30 -1.89 3.52 -2.82
CA GLU A 30 -2.18 2.78 -1.58
C GLU A 30 -1.47 1.42 -1.52
N ASP A 31 -1.52 0.65 -2.60
CA ASP A 31 -0.84 -0.66 -2.68
C ASP A 31 0.68 -0.53 -2.87
N VAL A 32 1.12 0.62 -3.38
CA VAL A 32 2.52 0.93 -3.62
C VAL A 32 3.19 1.34 -2.30
N ASP A 33 2.47 2.12 -1.48
CA ASP A 33 2.87 2.59 -0.16
C ASP A 33 3.22 1.43 0.76
N ILE A 34 2.30 0.49 0.95
CA ILE A 34 2.55 -0.66 1.83
C ILE A 34 3.68 -1.55 1.32
N GLU A 35 3.81 -1.75 0.00
CA GLU A 35 4.94 -2.52 -0.55
C GLU A 35 6.26 -1.81 -0.27
N TRP A 36 6.33 -0.50 -0.52
CA TRP A 36 7.52 0.30 -0.28
C TRP A 36 7.99 0.20 1.18
N ARG A 37 7.08 0.37 2.15
CA ARG A 37 7.39 0.24 3.58
C ARG A 37 7.89 -1.16 3.96
N LEU A 38 7.24 -2.21 3.45
CA LEU A 38 7.64 -3.60 3.72
C LEU A 38 9.00 -3.93 3.10
N LEU A 39 9.28 -3.43 1.90
CA LEU A 39 10.59 -3.62 1.26
C LEU A 39 11.71 -2.91 2.02
N ASP A 40 11.44 -1.71 2.54
CA ASP A 40 12.38 -0.97 3.39
C ASP A 40 12.69 -1.75 4.70
N HIS A 41 11.69 -2.42 5.26
CA HIS A 41 11.85 -3.35 6.41
C HIS A 41 12.51 -4.70 6.04
N GLY A 42 13.16 -4.79 4.88
CA GLY A 42 13.98 -5.91 4.47
C GLY A 42 13.23 -7.11 3.90
N LEU A 43 11.91 -7.00 3.68
CA LEU A 43 11.17 -8.07 3.02
C LEU A 43 11.56 -8.14 1.54
N LYS A 44 11.44 -9.34 0.99
CA LYS A 44 11.64 -9.60 -0.44
C LYS A 44 10.36 -10.09 -1.06
N ARG A 45 10.05 -9.55 -2.24
CA ARG A 45 8.88 -9.95 -3.01
C ARG A 45 9.05 -11.37 -3.58
N LYS A 46 8.05 -12.22 -3.37
CA LYS A 46 7.88 -13.50 -4.08
C LYS A 46 6.69 -13.40 -5.02
N SER A 47 6.93 -13.49 -6.34
CA SER A 47 5.87 -13.32 -7.34
C SER A 47 5.13 -14.62 -7.63
N MET A 48 3.80 -14.52 -7.68
CA MET A 48 2.86 -15.55 -8.13
C MET A 48 2.34 -15.32 -9.56
N LYS A 49 2.89 -14.34 -10.28
CA LYS A 49 2.54 -14.12 -11.70
C LYS A 49 2.77 -15.39 -12.49
N ASN A 50 1.76 -15.84 -13.23
CA ASN A 50 1.74 -17.08 -14.02
C ASN A 50 1.87 -18.38 -13.20
N LYS A 51 1.55 -18.37 -11.89
CA LYS A 51 1.64 -19.55 -11.01
C LYS A 51 0.33 -19.93 -10.32
N ALA A 52 -0.64 -19.02 -10.29
CA ALA A 52 -1.95 -19.24 -9.69
C ALA A 52 -3.03 -18.59 -10.55
N ILE A 53 -4.21 -19.19 -10.57
CA ILE A 53 -5.39 -18.67 -11.26
C ILE A 53 -6.10 -17.70 -10.30
N VAL A 54 -6.47 -16.52 -10.80
CA VAL A 54 -7.28 -15.53 -10.08
C VAL A 54 -8.43 -15.14 -10.99
N TYR A 55 -9.66 -15.23 -10.47
CA TYR A 55 -10.85 -14.75 -11.16
C TYR A 55 -11.20 -13.36 -10.66
N HIS A 56 -11.39 -12.42 -11.59
CA HIS A 56 -11.92 -11.09 -11.27
C HIS A 56 -13.39 -11.08 -11.70
N LEU A 57 -14.28 -10.90 -10.73
CA LEU A 57 -15.69 -10.70 -11.03
C LEU A 57 -15.87 -9.32 -11.66
N TYR A 58 -16.61 -9.26 -12.77
CA TYR A 58 -16.82 -8.03 -13.50
C TYR A 58 -17.49 -6.96 -12.62
N HIS A 59 -16.93 -5.76 -12.66
CA HIS A 59 -17.54 -4.54 -12.14
C HIS A 59 -17.01 -3.35 -12.94
N ASP A 60 -17.79 -2.28 -12.99
CA ASP A 60 -17.33 -1.02 -13.60
C ASP A 60 -16.23 -0.38 -12.75
N ARG A 61 -15.35 0.38 -13.39
CA ARG A 61 -14.37 1.19 -12.67
C ARG A 61 -15.07 2.38 -12.04
N TRP A 62 -14.79 2.61 -10.77
CA TRP A 62 -15.44 3.66 -9.98
C TRP A 62 -14.49 4.78 -9.55
N TYR A 63 -13.18 4.61 -9.74
CA TYR A 63 -12.18 5.65 -9.50
C TYR A 63 -11.83 6.41 -10.78
N SER A 64 -11.47 7.67 -10.63
CA SER A 64 -11.10 8.60 -11.70
C SER A 64 -9.58 8.76 -11.80
N VAL A 65 -9.13 9.41 -12.88
CA VAL A 65 -7.71 9.78 -13.05
C VAL A 65 -7.28 10.79 -11.96
N GLU A 66 -8.18 11.64 -11.49
CA GLU A 66 -7.90 12.59 -10.42
C GLU A 66 -7.67 11.88 -9.08
N ASP A 67 -8.46 10.84 -8.79
CA ASP A 67 -8.26 9.99 -7.61
C ASP A 67 -6.87 9.33 -7.60
N GLU A 68 -6.43 8.81 -8.75
CA GLU A 68 -5.09 8.23 -8.91
C GLU A 68 -3.99 9.28 -8.69
N GLN A 69 -4.18 10.50 -9.20
CA GLN A 69 -3.22 11.58 -9.03
C GLN A 69 -3.10 12.02 -7.57
N ASP A 70 -4.22 12.11 -6.85
CA ASP A 70 -4.24 12.46 -5.44
C ASP A 70 -3.53 11.42 -4.58
N ASN A 71 -3.83 10.13 -4.80
CA ASN A 71 -3.12 9.06 -4.10
C ASN A 71 -1.61 9.09 -4.39
N MET A 72 -1.20 9.33 -5.63
CA MET A 72 0.23 9.42 -5.96
C MET A 72 0.92 10.64 -5.34
N LYS A 73 0.21 11.75 -5.11
CA LYS A 73 0.74 12.89 -4.35
C LYS A 73 1.00 12.49 -2.89
N ILE A 74 0.04 11.81 -2.26
CA ILE A 74 0.19 11.28 -0.89
C ILE A 74 1.42 10.38 -0.83
N PHE A 75 1.52 9.39 -1.72
CA PHE A 75 2.64 8.45 -1.76
C PHE A 75 4.00 9.16 -1.89
N ARG A 76 4.12 10.10 -2.84
CA ARG A 76 5.36 10.85 -3.05
C ARG A 76 5.76 11.63 -1.82
N GLN A 77 4.81 12.29 -1.16
CA GLN A 77 5.07 13.02 0.07
C GLN A 77 5.59 12.09 1.17
N LYS A 78 4.98 10.91 1.38
CA LYS A 78 5.47 9.94 2.39
C LYS A 78 6.90 9.48 2.11
N VAL A 79 7.23 9.27 0.83
CA VAL A 79 8.59 8.90 0.41
C VAL A 79 9.58 10.03 0.63
N GLU A 80 9.22 11.26 0.25
CA GLU A 80 10.06 12.46 0.44
C GLU A 80 10.34 12.75 1.92
N GLU A 81 9.35 12.56 2.77
CA GLU A 81 9.47 12.69 4.23
C GLU A 81 10.15 11.48 4.90
N ASN A 82 10.43 10.42 4.13
CA ASN A 82 10.96 9.15 4.61
C ASN A 82 10.13 8.55 5.78
N ASN A 83 8.81 8.70 5.69
CA ASN A 83 7.88 8.11 6.66
C ASN A 83 7.80 6.61 6.39
N ILE A 84 8.82 5.83 6.77
CA ILE A 84 8.84 4.37 6.53
C ILE A 84 7.76 3.67 7.37
N ARG A 85 7.53 4.13 8.60
CA ARG A 85 6.45 3.65 9.46
C ARG A 85 5.22 4.53 9.26
N CYS A 86 4.06 3.91 9.13
CA CYS A 86 2.84 4.67 8.88
C CYS A 86 2.46 5.49 10.12
N LEU A 87 2.26 6.80 9.94
CA LEU A 87 1.82 7.69 11.02
C LEU A 87 0.33 7.51 11.34
N ASN A 88 -0.50 7.30 10.31
CA ASN A 88 -1.93 7.09 10.44
C ASN A 88 -2.31 5.68 9.96
N GLY A 89 -1.94 4.64 10.73
CA GLY A 89 -2.19 3.25 10.36
C GLY A 89 -3.06 2.52 11.38
N ILE A 90 -2.68 1.30 11.75
CA ILE A 90 -3.35 0.50 12.80
C ILE A 90 -3.51 1.31 14.10
N LYS A 91 -2.53 2.17 14.38
CA LYS A 91 -2.63 3.23 15.39
C LYS A 91 -2.22 4.55 14.77
N THR A 92 -2.82 5.64 15.21
CA THR A 92 -2.28 6.98 14.94
C THR A 92 -1.07 7.21 15.85
N ILE A 93 0.03 7.67 15.26
CA ILE A 93 1.32 7.93 15.91
C ILE A 93 1.64 9.39 15.68
N ASP A 94 1.94 10.10 16.77
CA ASP A 94 2.45 11.47 16.68
C ASP A 94 3.89 11.41 16.11
N PRO A 95 4.22 12.19 15.07
CA PRO A 95 5.59 12.28 14.55
C PRO A 95 6.60 12.89 15.53
N ASN A 96 6.17 13.37 16.72
CA ASN A 96 7.01 13.94 17.79
C ASN A 96 7.68 12.90 18.71
#